data_AF-A0A928ZH77-F1
#
_entry.id   AF-A0A928ZH77-F1
#
_cell.length_a   1.000
_cell.length_b   1.000
_cell.length_c   1.000
_cell.angle_alpha   90.00
_cell.angle_beta   90.00
_cell.angle_gamma   90.00
#
_symmetry.space_group_name_H-M   'P 1'
#
loop_
_entity.id
_entity.type
_entity.pdbx_description
1 polymer ?
#
loop_
_entity_poly.entity_id
_entity_poly.type
_entity_poly.pdbx_seq_one_letter_code
_entity_poly.pdbx_strand_id
1 'polypeptide(L)'
;MKKLIKRIKTLIQSIIKQFSPNSLLSSPSSSRPSVPAIPAVSPRWESGLVFVCSQCATELPNRGATAAEELQNWLKTRLKFEGLWGEFRVVSTSCLGVCPNGRVAVIFRNRCLIVDPKSDRELLYSRIKQKNG
;
A
#
# COMPACT_ATOMS: atom_id res chain seq x y z
N MET A 1 39.32 24.52 -10.81
CA MET A 1 38.20 24.31 -9.86
C MET A 1 37.11 25.39 -9.92
N LYS A 2 37.44 26.69 -9.91
CA LYS A 2 36.44 27.80 -9.89
C LYS A 2 35.48 27.85 -11.10
N LYS A 3 35.95 27.50 -12.31
CA LYS A 3 35.13 27.49 -13.55
C LYS A 3 34.08 26.36 -13.59
N LEU A 4 34.40 25.20 -13.00
CA LEU A 4 33.51 24.04 -12.97
C LEU A 4 32.33 24.28 -12.01
N ILE A 5 32.61 24.84 -10.83
CA ILE A 5 31.58 25.23 -9.84
C ILE A 5 30.64 26.30 -10.42
N LYS A 6 31.18 27.24 -11.22
CA LYS A 6 30.38 28.27 -11.88
C LYS A 6 29.39 27.65 -12.88
N ARG A 7 29.83 26.68 -13.69
CA ARG A 7 28.98 25.95 -14.65
C ARG A 7 27.90 25.11 -13.97
N ILE A 8 28.22 24.43 -12.88
CA ILE A 8 27.25 23.66 -12.09
C ILE A 8 26.18 24.58 -11.50
N LYS A 9 26.56 25.75 -10.96
CA LYS A 9 25.60 26.74 -10.47
C LYS A 9 24.66 27.25 -11.55
N THR A 10 25.18 27.51 -12.77
CA THR A 10 24.34 27.97 -13.89
C THR A 10 23.34 26.89 -14.31
N LEU A 11 23.74 25.61 -14.29
CA LEU A 11 22.88 24.48 -14.61
C LEU A 11 21.77 24.29 -13.56
N ILE A 12 22.12 24.36 -12.27
CA ILE A 12 21.13 24.25 -11.18
C ILE A 12 20.15 25.43 -11.21
N GLN A 13 20.62 26.66 -11.49
CA GLN A 13 19.74 27.83 -11.65
C GLN A 13 18.81 27.71 -12.87
N SER A 14 19.25 27.07 -13.95
CA SER A 14 18.41 26.78 -15.12
C SER A 14 17.31 25.78 -14.79
N ILE A 15 17.63 24.73 -14.03
CA ILE A 15 16.67 23.69 -13.63
C ILE A 15 15.62 24.29 -12.68
N ILE A 16 16.04 25.09 -11.68
CA ILE A 16 15.10 25.70 -10.72
C ILE A 16 14.16 26.70 -11.41
N LYS A 17 14.61 27.41 -12.46
CA LYS A 17 13.73 28.27 -13.27
C LYS A 17 12.69 27.47 -14.07
N GLN A 18 12.99 26.25 -14.50
CA GLN A 18 12.03 25.37 -15.18
C GLN A 18 10.98 24.79 -14.23
N PHE A 19 11.30 24.67 -12.93
CA PHE A 19 10.39 24.15 -11.90
C PHE A 19 9.80 25.25 -11.00
N SER A 20 9.54 26.44 -11.56
CA SER A 20 8.78 27.49 -10.86
C SER A 20 7.29 27.14 -10.86
N PRO A 21 6.66 26.81 -9.71
CA PRO A 21 5.24 26.50 -9.65
C PRO A 21 4.49 27.83 -9.51
N ASN A 22 4.34 28.58 -10.60
CA ASN A 22 3.45 29.73 -10.64
C ASN A 22 3.04 30.03 -12.08
N SER A 23 2.13 29.22 -12.60
CA SER A 23 1.19 29.66 -13.62
C SER A 23 -0.21 29.61 -13.00
N LEU A 24 -0.58 30.71 -12.33
CA LEU A 24 -1.99 31.00 -12.08
C LEU A 24 -2.63 31.24 -13.45
N LEU A 25 -3.22 30.18 -14.00
CA LEU A 25 -4.08 30.26 -15.16
C LEU A 25 -5.39 30.91 -14.71
N SER A 26 -5.50 32.22 -14.90
CA SER A 26 -6.73 32.98 -14.71
C SER A 26 -7.76 32.43 -15.71
N SER A 27 -8.59 31.51 -15.23
CA SER A 27 -9.71 30.96 -15.99
C SER A 27 -10.87 31.96 -15.90
N PRO A 28 -11.60 32.22 -17.01
CA PRO A 28 -12.78 33.07 -16.95
C PRO A 28 -13.81 32.46 -16.00
N SER A 29 -14.43 33.33 -15.22
CA SER A 29 -15.55 33.07 -14.31
C SER A 29 -16.62 32.22 -15.00
N SER A 30 -16.51 30.91 -14.82
CA SER A 30 -17.60 29.97 -15.04
C SER A 30 -18.07 29.60 -13.64
N SER A 31 -19.25 30.06 -13.28
CA SER A 31 -19.96 29.68 -12.05
C SER A 31 -20.33 28.20 -12.12
N ARG A 32 -19.33 27.34 -12.00
CA ARG A 32 -19.51 25.91 -11.81
C ARG A 32 -19.78 25.72 -10.32
N PRO A 33 -20.90 25.08 -9.93
CA PRO A 33 -21.12 24.73 -8.54
C PRO A 33 -19.91 23.96 -8.03
N SER A 34 -19.26 24.47 -6.98
CA SER A 34 -18.19 23.77 -6.30
C SER A 34 -18.77 22.47 -5.76
N VAL A 35 -18.47 21.35 -6.42
CA VAL A 35 -18.84 20.02 -5.93
C VAL A 35 -18.30 19.93 -4.51
N PRO A 36 -19.13 19.61 -3.50
CA PRO A 36 -18.65 19.48 -2.13
C PRO A 36 -17.52 18.45 -2.12
N ALA A 37 -16.34 18.87 -1.66
CA ALA A 37 -15.18 18.01 -1.59
C ALA A 37 -15.39 16.95 -0.50
N ILE A 38 -15.11 15.68 -0.84
CA ILE A 38 -15.09 14.60 0.15
C ILE A 38 -13.91 14.86 1.10
N PRO A 39 -14.12 14.96 2.43
CA PRO A 39 -13.03 15.20 3.36
C PRO A 39 -12.08 14.00 3.39
N ALA A 40 -10.78 14.27 3.29
CA ALA A 40 -9.73 13.27 3.47
C ALA A 40 -9.38 13.15 4.95
N VAL A 41 -9.20 11.92 5.43
CA VAL A 41 -8.73 11.64 6.79
C VAL A 41 -7.45 10.82 6.74
N SER A 42 -6.51 11.13 7.63
CA SER A 42 -5.30 10.34 7.82
C SER A 42 -5.59 9.20 8.81
N PRO A 43 -5.53 7.95 8.36
CA PRO A 43 -5.77 6.79 9.19
C PRO A 43 -4.52 6.44 10.00
N ARG A 44 -4.72 5.74 11.12
CA ARG A 44 -3.63 5.41 12.07
C ARG A 44 -2.62 4.39 11.54
N TRP A 45 -2.98 3.62 10.51
CA TRP A 45 -2.17 2.53 9.97
C TRP A 45 -1.10 2.98 8.95
N GLU A 46 -0.37 4.03 9.31
CA GLU A 46 0.49 4.82 8.43
C GLU A 46 1.48 3.98 7.60
N SER A 47 1.98 2.85 8.13
CA SER A 47 2.93 2.00 7.41
C SER A 47 2.28 1.04 6.41
N GLY A 48 0.99 0.75 6.54
CA GLY A 48 0.22 0.16 5.46
C GLY A 48 -1.02 -0.64 5.84
N LEU A 49 -1.89 -0.75 4.84
CA LEU A 49 -3.06 -1.61 4.82
C LEU A 49 -2.79 -2.86 3.98
N VAL A 50 -3.08 -4.03 4.55
CA VAL A 50 -2.94 -5.35 3.94
C VAL A 50 -4.33 -5.92 3.72
N PHE A 51 -4.67 -6.18 2.46
CA PHE A 51 -5.92 -6.85 2.10
C PHE A 51 -5.65 -8.33 1.84
N VAL A 52 -6.43 -9.21 2.46
CA VAL A 52 -6.34 -10.66 2.26
C VAL A 52 -7.64 -11.13 1.63
N CYS A 53 -7.57 -11.80 0.48
CA CYS A 53 -8.74 -12.44 -0.12
C CYS A 53 -9.24 -13.56 0.80
N SER A 54 -10.51 -13.54 1.20
CA SER A 54 -11.08 -14.54 2.13
C SER A 54 -11.73 -15.72 1.43
N GLN A 55 -11.93 -15.66 0.11
CA GLN A 55 -12.69 -16.66 -0.64
C GLN A 55 -11.80 -17.71 -1.32
N CYS A 56 -10.56 -17.36 -1.67
CA CYS A 56 -9.66 -18.24 -2.40
C CYS A 56 -8.71 -18.94 -1.44
N ALA A 57 -9.13 -20.10 -0.94
CA ALA A 57 -8.32 -21.21 -0.45
C ALA A 57 -9.32 -22.18 0.16
N THR A 58 -9.38 -23.39 -0.39
CA THR A 58 -10.37 -24.41 -0.02
C THR A 58 -10.46 -24.60 1.49
N GLU A 59 -11.66 -24.93 1.97
CA GLU A 59 -11.86 -25.27 3.38
C GLU A 59 -10.89 -26.36 3.80
N LEU A 60 -10.22 -26.15 4.94
CA LEU A 60 -9.40 -27.20 5.52
C LEU A 60 -10.35 -28.27 6.08
N PRO A 61 -10.25 -29.53 5.62
CA PRO A 61 -11.10 -30.58 6.16
C PRO A 61 -10.85 -30.66 7.68
N ASN A 62 -11.94 -30.55 8.44
CA ASN A 62 -12.01 -30.64 9.91
C ASN A 62 -11.68 -29.38 10.74
N ARG A 63 -11.55 -28.18 10.16
CA ARG A 63 -11.24 -26.97 10.96
C ARG A 63 -12.23 -25.81 10.93
N GLY A 64 -13.27 -25.84 10.11
CA GLY A 64 -14.30 -24.77 10.06
C GLY A 64 -13.79 -23.38 9.63
N ALA A 65 -12.47 -23.23 9.44
CA ALA A 65 -11.80 -22.03 8.95
C ALA A 65 -11.11 -22.33 7.62
N THR A 66 -11.12 -21.35 6.72
CA THR A 66 -10.39 -21.45 5.44
C THR A 66 -8.91 -21.16 5.66
N ALA A 67 -8.02 -21.67 4.80
CA ALA A 67 -6.60 -21.34 4.92
C ALA A 67 -6.32 -19.83 4.73
N ALA A 68 -7.19 -19.11 4.02
CA ALA A 68 -7.16 -17.66 3.92
C ALA A 68 -7.46 -16.97 5.27
N GLU A 69 -8.46 -17.47 6.00
CA GLU A 69 -8.78 -16.98 7.34
C GLU A 69 -7.65 -17.28 8.33
N GLU A 70 -7.05 -18.48 8.27
CA GLU A 70 -5.88 -18.82 9.09
C GLU A 70 -4.70 -17.88 8.81
N LEU A 71 -4.40 -17.58 7.53
CA LEU A 71 -3.35 -16.62 7.16
C LEU A 71 -3.66 -15.22 7.71
N GLN A 72 -4.89 -14.75 7.56
CA GLN A 72 -5.30 -13.44 8.05
C GLN A 72 -5.16 -13.34 9.58
N ASN A 73 -5.62 -14.36 10.30
CA ASN A 73 -5.54 -14.42 11.76
C ASN A 73 -4.09 -14.53 12.23
N TRP A 74 -3.27 -15.33 11.54
CA TRP A 74 -1.85 -15.43 11.82
C TRP A 74 -1.14 -14.08 11.66
N LEU A 75 -1.38 -13.35 10.56
CA LEU A 75 -0.81 -12.01 10.35
C LEU A 75 -1.23 -11.01 11.44
N LYS A 76 -2.52 -10.99 11.81
CA LYS A 76 -3.02 -10.13 12.89
C LYS A 76 -2.34 -10.45 14.22
N THR A 77 -2.25 -11.73 14.57
CA THR A 77 -1.60 -12.18 15.81
C THR A 77 -0.12 -11.84 15.82
N ARG A 78 0.58 -12.06 14.71
CA ARG A 78 2.01 -11.75 14.58
C ARG A 78 2.29 -10.25 14.72
N LEU A 79 1.49 -9.39 14.07
CA LEU A 79 1.60 -7.94 14.21
C LEU A 79 1.34 -7.47 15.64
N LYS A 80 0.34 -8.04 16.33
CA LYS A 80 0.08 -7.73 17.75
C LYS A 80 1.23 -8.15 18.65
N PHE A 81 1.76 -9.36 18.44
CA PHE A 81 2.87 -9.89 19.22
C PHE A 81 4.14 -9.04 19.10
N GLU A 82 4.45 -8.52 17.90
CA GLU A 82 5.61 -7.64 17.68
C GLU A 82 5.31 -6.15 17.99
N GLY A 83 4.14 -5.80 18.55
CA GLY A 83 3.80 -4.42 18.88
C GLY A 83 3.53 -3.50 17.67
N LEU A 84 3.35 -4.08 16.49
CA LEU A 84 3.12 -3.37 15.21
C LEU A 84 1.62 -3.20 14.89
N TRP A 85 0.74 -3.65 15.78
CA TRP A 85 -0.69 -3.50 15.61
C TRP A 85 -1.10 -2.03 15.73
N GLY A 86 -1.72 -1.49 14.69
CA GLY A 86 -2.06 -0.07 14.62
C GLY A 86 -1.19 0.67 13.62
N GLU A 87 0.10 0.35 13.53
CA GLU A 87 1.00 0.82 12.45
C GLU A 87 0.67 0.12 11.12
N PHE A 88 0.35 -1.17 11.18
CA PHE A 88 -0.21 -1.94 10.07
C PHE A 88 -1.64 -2.38 10.37
N ARG A 89 -2.45 -2.51 9.33
CA ARG A 89 -3.81 -3.06 9.43
C ARG A 89 -4.01 -4.19 8.43
N VAL A 90 -4.60 -5.29 8.91
CA VAL A 90 -4.96 -6.44 8.06
C VAL A 90 -6.48 -6.55 7.98
N VAL A 91 -7.02 -6.54 6.78
CA VAL A 91 -8.46 -6.64 6.49
C VAL A 91 -8.73 -7.77 5.50
N SER A 92 -9.92 -8.36 5.58
CA SER A 92 -10.40 -9.31 4.58
C SER A 92 -11.01 -8.56 3.40
N THR A 93 -10.98 -9.20 2.24
CA THR A 93 -11.65 -8.78 1.01
C THR A 93 -12.36 -9.97 0.38
N SER A 94 -13.39 -9.68 -0.41
CA SER A 94 -13.99 -10.69 -1.31
C SER A 94 -12.98 -11.16 -2.36
N CYS A 95 -13.40 -12.08 -3.22
CA CYS A 95 -12.56 -12.59 -4.30
C CYS A 95 -12.00 -11.45 -5.18
N LEU A 96 -10.69 -11.49 -5.40
CA LEU A 96 -9.97 -10.55 -6.26
C LEU A 96 -9.82 -11.06 -7.71
N GLY A 97 -10.31 -12.26 -8.02
CA GLY A 97 -10.34 -12.82 -9.39
C GLY A 97 -8.99 -13.25 -9.96
N VAL A 98 -7.94 -13.34 -9.14
CA VAL A 98 -6.55 -13.56 -9.59
C VAL A 98 -5.85 -14.78 -8.98
N CYS A 99 -6.52 -15.50 -8.06
CA CYS A 99 -5.89 -16.60 -7.34
C CYS A 99 -5.94 -17.90 -8.14
N PRO A 100 -4.80 -18.62 -8.32
CA PRO A 100 -4.82 -20.02 -8.71
C PRO A 100 -5.29 -20.91 -7.54
N ASN A 101 -5.62 -22.17 -7.83
CA ASN A 101 -6.10 -23.13 -6.83
C ASN A 101 -5.14 -23.27 -5.64
N GLY A 102 -5.69 -23.22 -4.42
CA GLY A 102 -4.94 -23.38 -3.18
C GLY A 102 -4.04 -22.20 -2.78
N ARG A 103 -4.07 -21.09 -3.53
CA ARG A 103 -3.33 -19.86 -3.20
C ARG A 103 -4.27 -18.73 -2.82
N VAL A 104 -3.73 -17.78 -2.06
CA VAL A 104 -4.45 -16.59 -1.57
C VAL A 104 -3.84 -15.35 -2.21
N ALA A 105 -4.69 -14.42 -2.67
CA ALA A 105 -4.26 -13.09 -3.08
C ALA A 105 -4.18 -12.15 -1.87
N VAL A 106 -3.07 -11.42 -1.78
CA VAL A 106 -2.82 -10.40 -0.77
C VAL A 106 -2.41 -9.10 -1.45
N ILE A 107 -3.11 -8.00 -1.16
CA ILE A 107 -2.73 -6.67 -1.65
C ILE A 107 -1.97 -5.93 -0.54
N PHE A 108 -0.78 -5.45 -0.88
CA PHE A 108 0.03 -4.59 -0.02
C PHE A 108 0.86 -3.62 -0.87
N ARG A 109 0.87 -2.34 -0.49
CA ARG A 109 1.59 -1.26 -1.21
C ARG A 109 1.36 -1.28 -2.74
N ASN A 110 0.09 -1.33 -3.14
CA ASN A 110 -0.35 -1.34 -4.54
C ASN A 110 0.11 -2.56 -5.36
N ARG A 111 0.58 -3.63 -4.70
CA ARG A 111 0.95 -4.89 -5.35
C ARG A 111 0.00 -5.99 -4.93
N CYS A 112 -0.42 -6.79 -5.90
CA CYS A 112 -1.14 -8.03 -5.66
C CYS A 112 -0.13 -9.18 -5.61
N LEU A 113 -0.11 -9.91 -4.50
CA LEU A 113 0.79 -11.03 -4.23
C LEU A 113 -0.02 -12.30 -4.18
N ILE A 114 0.43 -13.35 -4.87
CA ILE A 114 -0.13 -14.69 -4.76
C ILE A 114 0.75 -15.48 -3.80
N VAL A 115 0.16 -16.00 -2.72
CA VAL A 115 0.90 -16.69 -1.65
C VAL A 115 0.27 -18.04 -1.33
N ASP A 116 1.11 -19.00 -0.94
CA ASP A 116 0.68 -20.14 -0.14
C ASP A 116 0.39 -19.64 1.29
N PRO A 117 -0.81 -19.84 1.83
CA PRO A 117 -1.16 -19.34 3.15
C PRO A 117 -0.33 -19.94 4.30
N LYS A 118 0.33 -21.07 4.09
CA LYS A 118 1.11 -21.78 5.10
C LYS A 118 2.60 -21.61 4.91
N SER A 119 3.14 -21.93 3.73
CA SER A 119 4.59 -21.91 3.50
C SER A 119 5.13 -20.49 3.28
N ASP A 120 4.37 -19.59 2.67
CA ASP A 120 4.85 -18.24 2.33
C ASP A 120 4.58 -17.19 3.43
N ARG A 121 3.85 -17.55 4.50
CA ARG A 121 3.36 -16.57 5.50
C ARG A 121 4.46 -15.76 6.20
N GLU A 122 5.59 -16.38 6.50
CA GLU A 122 6.73 -15.71 7.16
C GLU A 122 7.46 -14.76 6.19
N LEU A 123 7.60 -15.17 4.93
CA LEU A 123 8.17 -14.34 3.88
C LEU A 123 7.26 -13.13 3.59
N LEU A 124 5.95 -13.37 3.51
CA LEU A 124 4.95 -12.30 3.38
C LEU A 124 5.04 -11.32 4.55
N TYR A 125 5.12 -11.81 5.78
CA TYR A 125 5.24 -10.96 6.97
C TYR A 125 6.51 -10.11 6.95
N SER A 126 7.65 -10.72 6.62
CA SER A 126 8.92 -10.02 6.50
C SER A 126 8.84 -8.88 5.47
N ARG A 127 8.16 -9.13 4.35
CA ARG A 127 7.92 -8.13 3.31
C ARG A 127 6.98 -7.01 3.76
N ILE A 128 5.97 -7.32 4.58
CA ILE A 128 5.08 -6.31 5.17
C ILE A 128 5.88 -5.40 6.10
N LYS A 129 6.75 -5.96 6.95
CA LYS A 129 7.52 -5.21 7.96
C LYS A 129 8.64 -4.36 7.37
N GLN A 130 9.15 -4.68 6.18
CA GLN A 130 10.18 -3.86 5.55
C GLN A 130 9.66 -2.43 5.35
N LYS A 131 10.21 -1.47 6.09
CA LYS A 131 10.04 -0.05 5.78
C LYS A 131 10.66 0.19 4.41
N ASN A 132 9.96 0.93 3.54
CA ASN A 132 10.56 1.38 2.29
C ASN A 132 11.89 2.05 2.64
N GLY A 133 12.97 1.66 1.95
CA GLY A 133 14.17 2.49 1.88
C GLY A 133 13.88 3.80 1.17
#